data_AF-A0A2N2Q147-F1
#
_entry.id   AF-A0A2N2Q147-F1
#
_cell.length_a   1.000
_cell.length_b   1.000
_cell.length_c   1.000
_cell.angle_alpha   90.00
_cell.angle_beta   90.00
_cell.angle_gamma   90.00
#
_symmetry.space_group_name_H-M   'P 1'
#
loop_
_entity.id
_entity.type
_entity.pdbx_description
1 polymer ?
#
loop_
_entity_poly.entity_id
_entity_poly.type
_entity_poly.pdbx_seq_one_letter_code
_entity_poly.pdbx_strand_id
1 'polypeptide(L)'
;MFRIGHRIARSIHRKFADEGSVDVSESDGVRYLHLGNDTIQSAMRLSDPTSLELRYTRGVMMFLLFAPKAATMLGVGLGGASVARFMHYHLPHIHQRVVEINPQVIRIARSHFALPDDDEHLQVIEGDGAEYIRN
;
A
#
# COMPACT_ATOMS: atom_id res chain seq x y z
N MET A 1 -25.76 7.34 -35.19
CA MET A 1 -25.37 8.59 -34.51
C MET A 1 -24.61 8.24 -33.24
N PHE A 2 -23.27 8.33 -33.27
CA PHE A 2 -22.38 8.13 -32.11
C PHE A 2 -22.35 9.40 -31.25
N ARG A 3 -22.44 9.27 -29.92
CA ARG A 3 -21.93 10.29 -28.98
C ARG A 3 -21.08 9.61 -27.91
N ILE A 4 -19.77 9.69 -28.14
CA ILE A 4 -18.70 9.39 -27.21
C ILE A 4 -18.74 10.47 -26.11
N GLY A 5 -19.15 10.10 -24.91
CA GLY A 5 -19.08 10.96 -23.73
C GLY A 5 -17.63 11.10 -23.29
N HIS A 6 -17.14 12.35 -23.29
CA HIS A 6 -15.78 12.73 -22.93
C HIS A 6 -15.38 12.20 -21.55
N ARG A 7 -14.26 11.45 -21.50
CA ARG A 7 -13.45 11.27 -20.28
C ARG A 7 -12.94 12.63 -19.84
N ILE A 8 -13.39 13.13 -18.70
CA ILE A 8 -12.74 14.24 -18.01
C ILE A 8 -11.52 13.65 -17.28
N ALA A 9 -10.42 13.51 -18.00
CA ALA A 9 -9.12 13.32 -17.37
C ALA A 9 -8.65 14.69 -16.87
N ARG A 10 -8.88 14.99 -15.59
CA ARG A 10 -8.20 16.10 -14.92
C ARG A 10 -6.88 15.58 -14.36
N SER A 11 -5.82 15.60 -15.16
CA SER A 11 -4.46 15.67 -14.63
C SER A 11 -3.97 17.10 -14.81
N ILE A 12 -4.21 17.92 -13.78
CA ILE A 12 -3.56 19.22 -13.63
C ILE A 12 -2.21 18.90 -13.01
N HIS A 13 -1.13 19.17 -13.75
CA HIS A 13 0.25 19.06 -13.32
C HIS A 13 0.38 19.42 -11.83
N ARG A 14 0.60 18.41 -10.97
CA ARG A 14 0.59 18.57 -9.52
C ARG A 14 2.03 18.86 -9.08
N LYS A 15 2.25 20.03 -8.48
CA LYS A 15 3.55 20.34 -7.87
C LYS A 15 3.72 19.42 -6.67
N PHE A 16 4.61 18.43 -6.75
CA PHE A 16 5.05 17.66 -5.57
C PHE A 16 5.69 18.63 -4.61
N ALA A 17 5.15 18.68 -3.40
CA ALA A 17 5.58 19.61 -2.38
C ALA A 17 6.74 18.96 -1.62
N ASP A 18 7.96 19.18 -2.11
CA ASP A 18 9.20 18.89 -1.37
C ASP A 18 9.55 17.40 -1.16
N GLU A 19 10.83 17.16 -0.86
CA GLU A 19 11.40 15.84 -0.59
C GLU A 19 10.82 15.29 0.73
N GLY A 20 9.80 14.43 0.63
CA GLY A 20 9.08 13.87 1.79
C GLY A 20 7.56 14.03 1.76
N SER A 21 6.99 14.71 0.75
CA SER A 21 5.54 14.74 0.55
C SER A 21 4.95 13.34 0.34
N VAL A 22 3.76 13.12 0.91
CA VAL A 22 2.95 11.93 0.68
C VAL A 22 1.65 12.36 0.02
N ASP A 23 1.50 12.04 -1.26
CA ASP A 23 0.40 12.52 -2.10
C ASP A 23 -0.52 11.37 -2.54
N VAL A 24 -1.82 11.66 -2.61
CA VAL A 24 -2.84 10.71 -3.08
C VAL A 24 -3.52 11.25 -4.34
N SER A 25 -3.68 10.40 -5.34
CA SER A 25 -4.40 10.71 -6.58
C SER A 25 -5.33 9.57 -6.97
N GLU A 26 -6.32 9.86 -7.81
CA GLU A 26 -7.25 8.86 -8.32
C GLU A 26 -7.44 9.03 -9.82
N SER A 27 -7.46 7.90 -10.53
CA SER A 27 -7.81 7.83 -11.95
C SER A 27 -8.37 6.45 -12.27
N ASP A 28 -9.38 6.39 -13.12
CA ASP A 28 -9.97 5.13 -13.61
C ASP A 28 -10.34 4.12 -12.50
N GLY A 29 -10.84 4.64 -11.36
CA GLY A 29 -11.25 3.81 -10.21
C GLY A 29 -10.08 3.22 -9.41
N VAL A 30 -8.86 3.69 -9.64
CA VAL A 30 -7.66 3.31 -8.90
C VAL A 30 -7.13 4.52 -8.14
N ARG A 31 -6.82 4.32 -6.86
CA ARG A 31 -6.15 5.29 -6.00
C ARG A 31 -4.66 4.99 -5.94
N TYR A 32 -3.83 6.02 -6.09
CA TYR A 32 -2.37 5.93 -6.17
C TYR A 32 -1.71 6.73 -5.06
N LEU A 33 -0.65 6.16 -4.49
CA LEU A 33 0.24 6.82 -3.54
C LEU A 33 1.52 7.27 -4.26
N HIS A 34 1.91 8.52 -4.02
CA HIS A 34 3.13 9.13 -4.52
C HIS A 34 3.97 9.63 -3.35
N LEU A 35 5.30 9.49 -3.44
CA LEU A 35 6.24 9.96 -2.41
C LEU A 35 7.28 10.89 -3.03
N GLY A 36 7.19 12.19 -2.72
CA GLY A 36 8.16 13.22 -3.15
C GLY A 36 8.27 13.48 -4.66
N ASN A 37 7.64 12.68 -5.52
CA ASN A 37 7.68 12.81 -6.99
C ASN A 37 6.52 12.01 -7.64
N ASP A 38 6.43 12.05 -8.98
CA ASP A 38 5.43 11.36 -9.82
C ASP A 38 5.48 9.81 -9.77
N THR A 39 6.41 9.21 -9.02
CA THR A 39 6.54 7.75 -8.94
C THR A 39 5.40 7.17 -8.13
N ILE A 40 4.62 6.31 -8.79
CA ILE A 40 3.61 5.48 -8.14
C ILE A 40 4.31 4.46 -7.24
N GLN A 41 4.19 4.66 -5.93
CA GLN A 41 4.72 3.76 -4.90
C GLN A 41 3.72 2.68 -4.52
N SER A 42 2.42 2.98 -4.63
CA SER A 42 1.37 2.02 -4.34
C SER A 42 0.09 2.36 -5.09
N ALA A 43 -0.77 1.34 -5.26
CA ALA A 43 -2.08 1.52 -5.86
C ALA A 43 -3.12 0.57 -5.25
N MET A 44 -4.37 1.02 -5.23
CA MET A 44 -5.52 0.27 -4.75
C MET A 44 -6.73 0.52 -5.65
N ARG A 45 -7.36 -0.56 -6.11
CA ARG A 45 -8.62 -0.50 -6.84
C ARG A 45 -9.76 -0.21 -5.87
N LEU A 46 -10.52 0.86 -6.12
CA LEU A 46 -11.60 1.26 -5.22
C LEU A 46 -12.74 0.24 -5.15
N SER A 47 -13.01 -0.45 -6.26
CA SER A 47 -14.05 -1.49 -6.33
C SER A 47 -13.62 -2.84 -5.73
N ASP A 48 -12.32 -3.05 -5.53
CA ASP A 48 -11.76 -4.26 -4.93
C ASP A 48 -10.47 -3.90 -4.18
N PRO A 49 -10.58 -3.29 -2.99
CA PRO A 49 -9.44 -2.82 -2.22
C PRO A 49 -8.46 -3.94 -1.86
N THR A 50 -8.97 -5.16 -1.68
CA THR A 50 -8.18 -6.32 -1.26
C THR A 50 -7.26 -6.85 -2.35
N SER A 51 -7.50 -6.50 -3.62
CA SER A 51 -6.66 -6.93 -4.73
C SER A 51 -5.29 -6.24 -4.81
N LEU A 52 -4.33 -6.95 -5.39
CA LEU A 52 -3.01 -6.43 -5.74
C LEU A 52 -3.03 -5.79 -7.15
N GLU A 53 -3.18 -4.47 -7.16
CA GLU A 53 -3.26 -3.67 -8.40
C GLU A 53 -1.92 -3.63 -9.16
N LEU A 54 -0.81 -3.40 -8.45
CA LEU A 54 0.52 -3.31 -9.08
C LEU A 54 1.16 -4.70 -9.21
N ARG A 55 1.66 -5.03 -10.41
CA ARG A 55 2.21 -6.37 -10.71
C ARG A 55 3.34 -6.79 -9.77
N TYR A 56 4.23 -5.87 -9.38
CA TYR A 56 5.37 -6.21 -8.52
C TYR A 56 4.90 -6.71 -7.14
N THR A 57 3.78 -6.21 -6.61
CA THR A 57 3.23 -6.67 -5.32
C THR A 57 2.81 -8.13 -5.37
N ARG A 58 2.39 -8.64 -6.54
CA ARG A 58 2.13 -10.08 -6.75
C ARG A 58 3.44 -10.88 -6.75
N GLY A 59 4.51 -10.29 -7.28
CA GLY A 59 5.86 -10.82 -7.20
C GLY A 59 6.34 -10.95 -5.75
N VAL A 60 6.06 -9.96 -4.90
CA VAL A 60 6.36 -10.04 -3.46
C VAL A 60 5.71 -11.27 -2.83
N MET A 61 4.44 -11.56 -3.15
CA MET A 61 3.73 -12.72 -2.61
C MET A 61 4.30 -14.09 -3.04
N MET A 62 5.21 -14.15 -4.01
CA MET A 62 5.83 -15.41 -4.44
C MET A 62 6.65 -16.09 -3.35
N PHE A 63 6.98 -15.39 -2.24
CA PHE A 63 7.64 -16.01 -1.09
C PHE A 63 6.87 -17.23 -0.55
N LEU A 64 5.55 -17.26 -0.70
CA LEU A 64 4.69 -18.37 -0.27
C LEU A 64 4.97 -19.69 -1.00
N LEU A 65 5.58 -19.64 -2.19
CA LEU A 65 6.03 -20.85 -2.90
C LEU A 65 7.15 -21.57 -2.14
N PHE A 66 7.95 -20.82 -1.37
CA PHE A 66 9.07 -21.33 -0.60
C PHE A 66 8.72 -21.52 0.87
N ALA A 67 7.73 -20.77 1.39
CA ALA A 67 7.27 -20.83 2.77
C ALA A 67 5.73 -20.97 2.87
N PRO A 68 5.13 -22.08 2.40
CA PRO A 68 3.68 -22.26 2.34
C PRO A 68 3.00 -22.38 3.72
N LYS A 69 3.78 -22.54 4.79
CA LYS A 69 3.32 -22.62 6.19
C LYS A 69 3.86 -21.46 7.03
N ALA A 70 4.18 -20.32 6.40
CA ALA A 70 4.58 -19.13 7.13
C ALA A 70 3.48 -18.77 8.15
N ALA A 71 3.87 -18.59 9.41
CA ALA A 71 2.97 -18.16 10.48
C ALA A 71 3.16 -16.67 10.82
N THR A 72 4.29 -16.10 10.45
CA THR A 72 4.65 -14.71 10.71
C THR A 72 5.28 -14.06 9.49
N MET A 73 5.09 -12.74 9.36
CA MET A 73 5.72 -11.93 8.32
C MET A 73 6.16 -10.60 8.92
N LEU A 74 7.41 -10.20 8.65
CA LEU A 74 7.92 -8.86 8.94
C LEU A 74 8.06 -8.09 7.61
N GLY A 75 7.32 -7.00 7.49
CA GLY A 75 7.44 -6.03 6.40
C GLY A 75 8.27 -4.84 6.85
N VAL A 76 9.26 -4.43 6.05
CA VAL A 76 9.98 -3.17 6.23
C VAL A 76 9.56 -2.22 5.12
N GLY A 77 8.92 -1.12 5.50
CA GLY A 77 8.19 -0.22 4.62
C GLY A 77 6.74 -0.68 4.41
N LEU A 78 5.81 0.26 4.55
CA LEU A 78 4.37 0.03 4.40
C LEU A 78 3.86 0.46 3.03
N GLY A 79 4.31 1.63 2.55
CA GLY A 79 3.73 2.28 1.37
C GLY A 79 2.22 2.46 1.49
N GLY A 80 1.46 2.21 0.42
CA GLY A 80 -0.02 2.19 0.44
C GLY A 80 -0.61 0.88 0.98
N ALA A 81 0.20 0.10 1.69
CA ALA A 81 -0.18 -1.11 2.39
C ALA A 81 -0.82 -2.23 1.56
N SER A 82 -0.59 -2.27 0.24
CA SER A 82 -1.21 -3.29 -0.63
C SER A 82 -0.87 -4.72 -0.21
N VAL A 83 0.38 -5.00 0.14
CA VAL A 83 0.79 -6.35 0.60
C VAL A 83 0.18 -6.66 1.97
N ALA A 84 0.31 -5.74 2.94
CA ALA A 84 -0.21 -5.94 4.29
C ALA A 84 -1.74 -6.16 4.30
N ARG A 85 -2.47 -5.34 3.54
CA ARG A 85 -3.93 -5.45 3.37
C ARG A 85 -4.33 -6.74 2.65
N PHE A 86 -3.62 -7.12 1.58
CA PHE A 86 -3.88 -8.38 0.88
C PHE A 86 -3.68 -9.58 1.81
N MET A 87 -2.57 -9.61 2.56
CA MET A 87 -2.27 -10.69 3.49
C MET A 87 -3.26 -10.74 4.66
N HIS A 88 -3.66 -9.59 5.20
CA HIS A 88 -4.64 -9.54 6.30
C HIS A 88 -5.98 -10.15 5.88
N TYR A 89 -6.42 -9.84 4.66
CA TYR A 89 -7.68 -10.36 4.14
C TYR A 89 -7.60 -11.83 3.67
N HIS A 90 -6.56 -12.19 2.90
CA HIS A 90 -6.48 -13.50 2.24
C HIS A 90 -5.70 -14.56 3.03
N LEU A 91 -4.84 -14.15 3.96
CA LEU A 91 -3.96 -15.01 4.74
C LEU A 91 -4.07 -14.68 6.24
N PRO A 92 -5.29 -14.72 6.83
CA PRO A 92 -5.51 -14.29 8.21
C PRO A 92 -4.77 -15.12 9.26
N HIS A 93 -4.22 -16.29 8.87
CA HIS A 93 -3.39 -17.12 9.74
C HIS A 93 -1.96 -16.61 9.91
N ILE A 94 -1.53 -15.61 9.12
CA ILE A 94 -0.19 -15.03 9.19
C ILE A 94 -0.23 -13.78 10.06
N HIS A 95 0.53 -13.79 11.16
CA HIS A 95 0.71 -12.61 12.00
C HIS A 95 1.74 -11.67 11.36
N GLN A 96 1.30 -10.46 11.06
CA GLN A 96 2.07 -9.46 10.33
C GLN A 96 2.57 -8.40 11.29
N ARG A 97 3.86 -8.06 11.18
CA ARG A 97 4.42 -6.81 11.70
C ARG A 97 4.93 -6.00 10.53
N VAL A 98 4.56 -4.74 10.43
CA VAL A 98 5.06 -3.85 9.39
C VAL A 98 5.68 -2.62 10.05
N VAL A 99 6.94 -2.36 9.75
CA VAL A 99 7.68 -1.22 10.29
C VAL A 99 7.76 -0.14 9.23
N GLU A 100 7.25 1.06 9.53
CA GLU A 100 7.24 2.21 8.61
C GLU A 100 7.84 3.43 9.30
N ILE A 101 8.79 4.09 8.62
CA ILE A 101 9.54 5.21 9.18
C ILE A 101 8.76 6.53 9.10
N ASN A 102 7.86 6.66 8.13
CA ASN A 102 7.08 7.87 7.93
C ASN A 102 5.66 7.74 8.51
N PRO A 103 5.35 8.41 9.63
CA PRO A 103 4.01 8.34 10.22
C PRO A 103 2.90 8.88 9.32
N GLN A 104 3.22 9.76 8.36
CA GLN A 104 2.22 10.22 7.38
C GLN A 104 1.77 9.09 6.45
N VAL A 105 2.70 8.19 6.07
CA VAL A 105 2.39 7.01 5.24
C VAL A 105 1.45 6.08 5.99
N ILE A 106 1.68 5.83 7.28
CA ILE A 106 0.78 5.01 8.13
C ILE A 106 -0.63 5.60 8.15
N ARG A 107 -0.76 6.91 8.42
CA ARG A 107 -2.06 7.59 8.45
C ARG A 107 -2.77 7.52 7.11
N ILE A 108 -2.06 7.73 6.00
CA ILE A 108 -2.65 7.66 4.65
C ILE A 108 -3.03 6.23 4.30
N ALA A 109 -2.24 5.23 4.67
CA ALA A 109 -2.58 3.84 4.44
C ALA A 109 -3.90 3.44 5.13
N ARG A 110 -4.09 3.85 6.39
CA ARG A 110 -5.34 3.65 7.14
C ARG A 110 -6.53 4.41 6.55
N SER A 111 -6.38 5.72 6.36
CA SER A 111 -7.49 6.60 5.95
C SER A 111 -7.87 6.51 4.46
N HIS A 112 -6.92 6.19 3.59
CA HIS A 112 -7.09 6.24 2.13
C HIS A 112 -6.80 4.91 1.43
N PHE A 113 -6.11 3.95 2.04
CA PHE A 113 -5.80 2.67 1.38
C PHE A 113 -6.38 1.46 2.11
N ALA A 114 -7.45 1.65 2.89
CA ALA A 114 -8.25 0.58 3.49
C ALA A 114 -7.43 -0.46 4.28
N LEU A 115 -6.30 -0.03 4.85
CA LEU A 115 -5.59 -0.83 5.83
C LEU A 115 -6.45 -0.82 7.12
N PRO A 116 -6.86 -1.97 7.68
CA PRO A 116 -7.66 -2.03 8.89
C PRO A 116 -6.78 -1.69 10.09
N ASP A 117 -7.36 -1.26 11.22
CA ASP A 117 -6.63 -1.02 12.48
C ASP A 117 -5.84 -2.25 12.96
N ASP A 118 -4.85 -2.02 13.82
CA ASP A 118 -4.04 -3.10 14.38
C ASP A 118 -4.93 -4.06 15.19
N ASP A 119 -4.67 -5.35 15.04
CA ASP A 119 -5.39 -6.45 15.69
C ASP A 119 -4.44 -7.61 16.03
N GLU A 120 -5.00 -8.80 16.31
CA GLU A 120 -4.19 -9.97 16.65
C GLU A 120 -3.29 -10.46 15.49
N HIS A 121 -3.63 -10.11 14.25
CA HIS A 121 -2.97 -10.57 13.02
C HIS A 121 -2.21 -9.48 12.28
N LEU A 122 -2.42 -8.20 12.60
CA LEU A 122 -1.71 -7.07 12.02
C LEU A 122 -1.23 -6.09 13.08
N GLN A 123 0.06 -5.78 13.05
CA GLN A 123 0.67 -4.71 13.82
C GLN A 123 1.47 -3.79 12.91
N VAL A 124 1.19 -2.49 12.94
CA VAL A 124 1.96 -1.47 12.22
C VAL A 124 2.73 -0.60 13.21
N ILE A 125 4.05 -0.59 13.07
CA ILE A 125 4.99 0.02 14.00
C ILE A 125 5.64 1.21 13.30
N GLU A 126 5.51 2.38 13.91
CA GLU A 126 6.29 3.55 13.51
C GLU A 126 7.74 3.37 13.96
N GLY A 127 8.69 3.36 13.03
CA GLY A 127 10.11 3.22 13.36
C GLY A 127 11.02 2.96 12.17
N ASP A 128 12.33 2.95 12.43
CA ASP A 128 13.34 2.55 11.47
C ASP A 128 13.39 1.01 11.37
N GLY A 129 13.17 0.49 10.17
CA GLY A 129 13.15 -0.97 9.96
C GLY A 129 14.51 -1.64 10.13
N ALA A 130 15.62 -0.94 9.85
CA ALA A 130 16.95 -1.47 10.05
C ALA A 130 17.30 -1.52 11.55
N GLU A 131 16.87 -0.53 12.34
CA GLU A 131 16.97 -0.56 13.80
C GLU A 131 16.11 -1.68 14.39
N TYR A 132 14.87 -1.83 13.91
CA TYR A 132 13.97 -2.89 14.36
C TYR A 132 14.56 -4.30 14.17
N ILE A 133 15.26 -4.55 13.06
CA ILE A 133 15.87 -5.86 12.77
C ILE A 133 17.10 -6.14 13.65
N ARG A 134 17.82 -5.11 14.12
CA ARG A 134 19.05 -5.28 14.91
C ARG A 134 18.78 -5.66 16.38
N ASN A 135 17.56 -5.43 16.87
CA ASN A 135 17.14 -5.68 18.24
C ASN A 135 16.42 -7.03 18.36
#